data_AF-A0A6V7GXG1-F1
#
_entry.id   AF-A0A6V7GXG1-F1
#
_cell.length_a   1.000
_cell.length_b   1.000
_cell.length_c   1.000
_cell.angle_alpha   90.00
_cell.angle_beta   90.00
_cell.angle_gamma   90.00
#
_symmetry.space_group_name_H-M   'P 1'
#
loop_
_entity.id
_entity.type
_entity.pdbx_description
1 polymer ?
#
loop_
_entity_poly.entity_id
_entity_poly.type
_entity_poly.pdbx_seq_one_letter_code
_entity_poly.pdbx_strand_id
1 'polypeptide(L)'
;MLSKLDESVGHVVEALRKRDMLKDSIIVFSTDNGGPPAGGVRGAGLIWSPKLVRPGRVSRQLLHISDWLPTLVTAAGGNPSNFSIDGLDLWYALSEDTESPRKMVLHNIDDIFGVAGITYGDWKYIQGSTYNGQWDGWYGPSGREWVYDVGGVIGSTAGRAVASIGLSLSADRIRALREDAMIKCPPRNDSLPLCRPLQAPCLFNVREDPCEDNNLINKYPSLASELQARLRKLNTTAVLPGNVPWDSRANPDYWDHTWTNFDLIYKNNSRTIEERRRQKKEAGSLPLAHEDRILRFSNDVSEYLFLIVDDYVYTGGETRVYENGRYSLALNVSKRFEPYESPYELLSETTTSTIEHRHDCPKQ
;
A
#
# COMPACT_ATOMS: atom_id res chain seq x y z
N MET A 1 -7.26 -12.99 -7.68
CA MET A 1 -6.19 -12.21 -7.02
C MET A 1 -6.43 -12.12 -5.52
N LEU A 2 -7.49 -11.47 -5.03
CA LEU A 2 -7.74 -11.33 -3.58
C LEU A 2 -7.76 -12.65 -2.79
N SER A 3 -8.39 -13.71 -3.30
CA SER A 3 -8.36 -15.02 -2.64
C SER A 3 -6.96 -15.63 -2.51
N LYS A 4 -6.04 -15.31 -3.43
CA LYS A 4 -4.64 -15.76 -3.38
C LYS A 4 -3.79 -14.91 -2.45
N LEU A 5 -4.10 -13.61 -2.33
CA LEU A 5 -3.54 -12.76 -1.30
C LEU A 5 -3.91 -13.27 0.10
N ASP A 6 -5.18 -13.59 0.33
CA ASP A 6 -5.67 -14.16 1.60
C ASP A 6 -4.97 -15.48 1.95
N GLU A 7 -4.84 -16.40 0.98
CA GLU A 7 -4.09 -17.65 1.14
C GLU A 7 -2.62 -17.39 1.54
N SER A 8 -1.97 -16.40 0.89
CA SER A 8 -0.58 -16.02 1.17
C SER A 8 -0.40 -15.42 2.56
N VAL A 9 -1.33 -14.56 2.99
CA VAL A 9 -1.37 -14.04 4.37
C VAL A 9 -1.50 -15.21 5.35
N GLY A 10 -2.36 -16.19 5.06
CA GLY A 10 -2.48 -17.43 5.84
C GLY A 10 -1.16 -18.17 6.00
N HIS A 11 -0.39 -18.32 4.92
CA HIS A 11 0.93 -18.96 4.96
C HIS A 11 1.95 -18.21 5.83
N VAL A 12 1.95 -16.87 5.80
CA VAL A 12 2.81 -16.06 6.67
C VAL A 12 2.46 -16.25 8.14
N VAL A 13 1.16 -16.16 8.49
CA VAL A 13 0.70 -16.34 9.88
C VAL A 13 1.02 -17.74 10.40
N GLU A 14 0.83 -18.77 9.58
CA GLU A 14 1.19 -20.15 9.94
C GLU A 14 2.71 -20.34 10.08
N ALA A 15 3.51 -19.68 9.24
CA ALA A 15 4.96 -19.72 9.33
C ALA A 15 5.49 -19.08 10.62
N LEU A 16 4.87 -17.99 11.09
CA LEU A 16 5.15 -17.37 12.38
C LEU A 16 4.76 -18.29 13.53
N ARG A 17 3.60 -18.95 13.44
CA ARG A 17 3.12 -19.91 14.44
C ARG A 17 4.05 -21.12 14.58
N LYS A 18 4.46 -21.73 13.48
CA LYS A 18 5.37 -22.90 13.46
C LYS A 18 6.74 -22.61 14.09
N ARG A 19 7.14 -21.33 14.09
CA ARG A 19 8.40 -20.85 14.69
C ARG A 19 8.22 -20.29 16.10
N ASP A 20 7.03 -20.41 16.68
CA ASP A 20 6.66 -19.84 17.99
C ASP A 20 6.80 -18.31 18.10
N MET A 21 6.88 -17.61 16.96
CA MET A 21 7.02 -16.14 16.90
C MET A 21 5.67 -15.43 16.97
N LEU A 22 4.57 -16.11 16.62
CA LEU A 22 3.25 -15.49 16.52
C LEU A 22 2.76 -14.89 17.85
N LYS A 23 3.17 -15.47 19.00
CA LYS A 23 2.80 -15.01 20.34
C LYS A 23 3.39 -13.64 20.70
N ASP A 24 4.41 -13.21 19.97
CA ASP A 24 5.08 -11.92 20.19
C ASP A 24 5.20 -11.10 18.88
N SER A 25 4.20 -11.25 18.01
CA SER A 25 4.17 -10.54 16.73
C SER A 25 3.17 -9.37 16.75
N ILE A 26 3.50 -8.34 15.97
CA ILE A 26 2.56 -7.31 15.52
C ILE A 26 2.46 -7.49 14.00
N ILE A 27 1.25 -7.75 13.51
CA ILE A 27 0.97 -7.89 12.08
C ILE A 27 0.11 -6.71 11.66
N VAL A 28 0.62 -5.94 10.70
CA VAL A 28 -0.10 -4.84 10.07
C VAL A 28 -0.42 -5.25 8.64
N PHE A 29 -1.69 -5.12 8.26
CA PHE A 29 -2.14 -5.19 6.89
C PHE A 29 -2.67 -3.81 6.50
N SER A 30 -2.17 -3.25 5.42
CA SER A 30 -2.60 -1.98 4.86
C SER A 30 -2.53 -2.06 3.34
N THR A 31 -3.53 -1.50 2.68
CA THR A 31 -3.43 -1.16 1.25
C THR A 31 -2.64 0.14 1.09
N ASP A 32 -2.00 0.33 -0.05
CA ASP A 32 -1.35 1.60 -0.42
C ASP A 32 -2.36 2.71 -0.77
N ASN A 33 -3.42 2.37 -1.52
CA ASN A 33 -4.52 3.25 -1.89
C ASN A 33 -5.84 2.47 -2.03
N GLY A 34 -6.95 3.21 -2.08
CA GLY A 34 -8.24 2.61 -2.43
C GLY A 34 -8.28 2.17 -3.89
N GLY A 35 -9.21 1.25 -4.20
CA GLY A 35 -9.49 0.89 -5.59
C GLY A 35 -9.93 2.12 -6.40
N PRO A 36 -9.54 2.23 -7.68
CA PRO A 36 -10.02 3.31 -8.54
C PRO A 36 -11.57 3.27 -8.58
N PRO A 37 -12.31 4.40 -8.44
CA PRO A 37 -11.86 5.78 -8.24
C PRO A 37 -12.59 6.61 -7.16
N ALA A 38 -13.50 6.05 -6.36
CA ALA A 38 -14.18 6.80 -5.27
C ALA A 38 -13.64 6.50 -3.85
N GLY A 39 -12.73 5.54 -3.70
CA GLY A 39 -12.18 5.11 -2.41
C GLY A 39 -10.73 5.52 -2.15
N GLY A 40 -10.13 6.31 -3.03
CA GLY A 40 -8.67 6.40 -3.23
C GLY A 40 -7.80 6.62 -1.99
N VAL A 41 -8.32 7.30 -0.95
CA VAL A 41 -7.55 7.64 0.27
C VAL A 41 -8.02 6.91 1.53
N ARG A 42 -9.17 6.21 1.50
CA ARG A 42 -9.65 5.40 2.62
C ARG A 42 -9.41 3.93 2.32
N GLY A 43 -8.28 3.43 2.80
CA GLY A 43 -7.83 2.06 2.57
C GLY A 43 -8.41 1.01 3.52
N ALA A 44 -8.36 -0.25 3.10
CA ALA A 44 -8.53 -1.38 4.01
C ALA A 44 -7.29 -1.49 4.92
N GLY A 45 -7.52 -1.68 6.21
CA GLY A 45 -6.46 -1.78 7.20
C GLY A 45 -6.85 -2.68 8.38
N LEU A 46 -5.85 -3.38 8.92
CA LEU A 46 -5.97 -4.31 10.04
C LEU A 46 -4.69 -4.27 10.85
N ILE A 47 -4.82 -4.29 12.17
CA ILE A 47 -3.74 -4.65 13.09
C ILE A 47 -4.13 -5.90 13.87
N TRP A 48 -3.21 -6.85 13.95
CA TRP A 48 -3.33 -8.04 14.78
C TRP A 48 -2.11 -8.14 15.68
N SER A 49 -2.33 -8.34 16.98
CA SER A 49 -1.26 -8.68 17.92
C SER A 49 -1.86 -9.27 19.20
N PRO A 50 -1.19 -10.23 19.85
CA PRO A 50 -1.52 -10.66 21.22
C PRO A 50 -1.37 -9.53 22.25
N LYS A 51 -0.66 -8.44 21.92
CA LYS A 51 -0.43 -7.28 22.79
C LYS A 51 -1.61 -6.29 22.84
N LEU A 52 -2.64 -6.48 22.02
CA LEU A 52 -3.81 -5.60 22.03
C LEU A 52 -4.72 -5.95 23.21
N VAL A 53 -5.07 -4.98 24.06
CA VAL A 53 -5.91 -5.23 25.25
C VAL A 53 -7.35 -5.56 24.89
N ARG A 54 -7.83 -5.09 23.72
CA ARG A 54 -9.17 -5.36 23.18
C ARG A 54 -9.09 -5.89 21.74
N PRO A 55 -8.77 -7.17 21.54
CA PRO A 55 -8.72 -7.77 20.21
C PRO A 55 -10.12 -7.96 19.62
N GLY A 56 -10.18 -8.16 18.29
CA GLY A 56 -11.43 -8.41 17.58
C GLY A 56 -12.42 -7.26 17.73
N ARG A 57 -12.04 -6.04 17.35
CA ARG A 57 -12.88 -4.82 17.36
C ARG A 57 -12.72 -4.04 16.05
N VAL A 58 -13.69 -3.17 15.75
CA VAL A 58 -13.54 -2.15 14.70
C VAL A 58 -13.12 -0.83 15.35
N SER A 59 -11.94 -0.33 14.99
CA SER A 59 -11.49 0.99 15.41
C SER A 59 -12.04 2.07 14.47
N ARG A 60 -12.59 3.14 15.05
CA ARG A 60 -13.03 4.36 14.32
C ARG A 60 -12.06 5.52 14.50
N GLN A 61 -10.87 5.23 15.01
CA GLN A 61 -9.83 6.22 15.23
C GLN A 61 -9.24 6.68 13.90
N LEU A 62 -8.88 7.96 13.81
CA LEU A 62 -8.21 8.50 12.63
C LEU A 62 -6.74 8.05 12.63
N LEU A 63 -6.34 7.41 11.54
CA LEU A 63 -5.00 6.91 11.28
C LEU A 63 -4.63 7.23 9.83
N HIS A 64 -3.36 7.56 9.59
CA HIS A 64 -2.78 7.78 8.28
C HIS A 64 -1.56 6.87 8.09
N ILE A 65 -1.22 6.52 6.84
CA ILE A 65 -0.11 5.58 6.57
C ILE A 65 1.24 6.09 7.10
N SER A 66 1.42 7.42 7.19
CA SER A 66 2.61 8.04 7.78
C SER A 66 2.77 7.76 9.28
N ASP A 67 1.71 7.35 9.97
CA ASP A 67 1.74 7.05 11.41
C ASP A 67 2.45 5.74 11.72
N TRP A 68 2.59 4.83 10.74
CA TRP A 68 3.20 3.53 10.98
C TRP A 68 4.64 3.64 11.43
N LEU A 69 5.44 4.52 10.85
CA LEU A 69 6.84 4.68 11.24
C LEU A 69 7.00 5.01 12.74
N PRO A 70 6.46 6.12 13.27
CA PRO A 70 6.61 6.44 14.69
C PRO A 70 5.90 5.42 15.60
N THR A 71 4.74 4.90 15.19
CA THR A 71 3.99 3.89 15.95
C THR A 71 4.78 2.60 16.13
N LEU A 72 5.40 2.09 15.07
CA LEU A 72 6.16 0.84 15.11
C LEU A 72 7.50 1.03 15.84
N VAL A 73 8.10 2.22 15.78
CA VAL A 73 9.28 2.56 16.60
C VAL A 73 8.93 2.48 18.08
N THR A 74 7.82 3.09 18.52
CA THR A 74 7.37 2.97 19.91
C THR A 74 7.04 1.53 20.29
N ALA A 75 6.36 0.78 19.40
CA ALA A 75 6.02 -0.61 19.66
C ALA A 75 7.26 -1.51 19.84
N ALA A 76 8.38 -1.17 19.17
CA ALA A 76 9.69 -1.82 19.32
C ALA A 76 10.51 -1.30 20.52
N GLY A 77 9.95 -0.41 21.35
CA GLY A 77 10.64 0.17 22.51
C GLY A 77 11.58 1.34 22.19
N GLY A 78 11.54 1.87 20.96
CA GLY A 78 12.28 3.05 20.54
C GLY A 78 11.60 4.37 20.90
N ASN A 79 12.28 5.49 20.61
CA ASN A 79 11.76 6.84 20.82
C ASN A 79 11.56 7.57 19.48
N PRO A 80 10.31 7.80 19.03
CA PRO A 80 10.03 8.47 17.76
C PRO A 80 10.23 9.99 17.81
N SER A 81 10.44 10.59 18.98
CA SER A 81 10.59 12.05 19.15
C SER A 81 11.79 12.64 18.42
N ASN A 82 12.73 11.79 17.97
CA ASN A 82 13.92 12.22 17.23
C ASN A 82 13.64 12.50 15.74
N PHE A 83 12.44 12.19 15.24
CA PHE A 83 12.09 12.39 13.84
C PHE A 83 11.36 13.71 13.62
N SER A 84 11.73 14.43 12.56
CA SER A 84 10.93 15.53 12.02
C SER A 84 10.08 14.98 10.87
N ILE A 85 8.91 14.42 11.22
CA ILE A 85 7.98 13.75 10.29
C ILE A 85 6.53 14.12 10.62
N ASP A 86 5.63 13.95 9.65
CA ASP A 86 4.20 14.23 9.81
C ASP A 86 3.40 13.11 10.50
N GLY A 87 4.02 11.93 10.63
CA GLY A 87 3.48 10.78 11.36
C GLY A 87 3.35 11.05 12.86
N LEU A 88 2.30 10.53 13.47
CA LEU A 88 2.09 10.54 14.91
C LEU A 88 2.21 9.13 15.47
N ASP A 89 2.76 9.01 16.67
CA ASP A 89 2.76 7.74 17.41
C ASP A 89 1.33 7.43 17.89
N LEU A 90 0.78 6.34 17.37
CA LEU A 90 -0.55 5.84 17.72
C LEU A 90 -0.50 4.52 18.51
N TRP A 91 0.67 4.08 19.00
CA TRP A 91 0.81 2.76 19.59
C TRP A 91 -0.15 2.56 20.77
N TYR A 92 -0.16 3.49 21.72
CA TYR A 92 -1.08 3.46 22.86
C TYR A 92 -2.56 3.60 22.45
N ALA A 93 -2.84 4.37 21.41
CA ALA A 93 -4.20 4.54 20.90
C ALA A 93 -4.74 3.20 20.32
N LEU A 94 -3.87 2.44 19.65
CA LEU A 94 -4.19 1.15 19.06
C LEU A 94 -4.14 -0.01 20.06
N SER A 95 -3.11 -0.09 20.90
CA SER A 95 -2.87 -1.19 21.84
C SER A 95 -3.86 -1.16 23.00
N GLU A 96 -4.05 0.02 23.61
CA GLU A 96 -4.90 0.23 24.79
C GLU A 96 -6.34 0.60 24.43
N ASP A 97 -6.62 0.83 23.15
CA ASP A 97 -7.89 1.32 22.64
C ASP A 97 -8.35 2.63 23.31
N THR A 98 -7.41 3.57 23.36
CA THR A 98 -7.63 4.96 23.79
C THR A 98 -7.92 5.87 22.58
N GLU A 99 -8.18 7.15 22.81
CA GLU A 99 -8.47 8.09 21.73
C GLU A 99 -7.21 8.42 20.92
N SER A 100 -7.31 8.41 19.58
CA SER A 100 -6.20 8.82 18.72
C SER A 100 -5.89 10.32 18.89
N PRO A 101 -4.59 10.67 19.05
CA PRO A 101 -4.13 12.06 19.04
C PRO A 101 -4.26 12.69 17.65
N ARG A 102 -4.37 11.91 16.57
CA ARG A 102 -4.52 12.43 15.22
C ARG A 102 -5.91 13.05 15.04
N LYS A 103 -5.94 14.35 14.76
CA LYS A 103 -7.17 15.10 14.45
C LYS A 103 -7.28 15.52 12.99
N MET A 104 -6.22 15.36 12.20
CA MET A 104 -6.12 15.89 10.85
C MET A 104 -5.39 14.91 9.93
N VAL A 105 -5.79 14.88 8.66
CA VAL A 105 -5.05 14.26 7.56
C VAL A 105 -5.03 15.26 6.41
N LEU A 106 -3.82 15.64 5.99
CA LEU A 106 -3.62 16.26 4.68
C LEU A 106 -3.56 15.12 3.66
N HIS A 107 -4.50 15.09 2.70
CA HIS A 107 -4.52 14.03 1.68
C HIS A 107 -3.46 14.30 0.60
N ASN A 108 -3.54 15.48 -0.01
CA ASN A 108 -2.53 15.97 -0.94
C ASN A 108 -2.74 17.47 -1.21
N ILE A 109 -1.69 18.15 -1.68
CA ILE A 109 -1.77 19.44 -2.37
C ILE A 109 -0.96 19.30 -3.65
N ASP A 110 -1.63 19.40 -4.78
CA ASP A 110 -1.01 19.40 -6.09
C ASP A 110 -1.31 20.73 -6.78
N ASP A 111 -0.35 21.65 -6.72
CA ASP A 111 -0.46 22.97 -7.34
C ASP A 111 -0.41 22.92 -8.88
N ILE A 112 0.07 21.82 -9.47
CA ILE A 112 0.13 21.64 -10.94
C ILE A 112 -1.28 21.37 -11.49
N PHE A 113 -2.02 20.47 -10.84
CA PHE A 113 -3.39 20.13 -11.23
C PHE A 113 -4.46 20.91 -10.45
N GLY A 114 -4.07 21.69 -9.45
CA GLY A 114 -4.98 22.45 -8.59
C GLY A 114 -5.83 21.56 -7.67
N VAL A 115 -5.34 20.36 -7.34
CA VAL A 115 -6.07 19.36 -6.53
C VAL A 115 -5.60 19.44 -5.09
N ALA A 116 -6.54 19.56 -4.15
CA ALA A 116 -6.20 19.46 -2.73
C ALA A 116 -7.32 18.81 -1.92
N GLY A 117 -6.92 18.14 -0.84
CA GLY A 117 -7.85 17.50 0.08
C GLY A 117 -7.34 17.51 1.52
N ILE A 118 -8.22 17.78 2.46
CA ILE A 118 -7.92 17.74 3.90
C ILE A 118 -9.11 17.14 4.66
N THR A 119 -8.82 16.34 5.68
CA THR A 119 -9.79 15.92 6.69
C THR A 119 -9.37 16.46 8.05
N TYR A 120 -10.30 17.07 8.78
CA TYR A 120 -10.11 17.54 10.16
C TYR A 120 -11.32 17.16 11.01
N GLY A 121 -11.10 16.34 12.03
CA GLY A 121 -12.18 15.69 12.77
C GLY A 121 -13.05 14.88 11.81
N ASP A 122 -14.35 15.13 11.82
CA ASP A 122 -15.32 14.45 10.97
C ASP A 122 -15.52 15.12 9.61
N TRP A 123 -14.81 16.22 9.32
CA TRP A 123 -15.06 17.04 8.14
C TRP A 123 -13.96 16.87 7.09
N LYS A 124 -14.37 16.66 5.84
CA LYS A 124 -13.47 16.58 4.69
C LYS A 124 -13.78 17.69 3.69
N TYR A 125 -12.74 18.40 3.29
CA TYR A 125 -12.78 19.42 2.25
C TYR A 125 -11.95 18.94 1.06
N ILE A 126 -12.50 19.10 -0.15
CA ILE A 126 -11.82 18.78 -1.40
C ILE A 126 -11.99 19.90 -2.43
N GLN A 127 -10.97 20.12 -3.25
CA GLN A 127 -11.01 21.02 -4.40
C GLN A 127 -10.19 20.43 -5.56
N GLY A 128 -10.59 20.73 -6.78
CA GLY A 128 -9.96 20.21 -8.00
C GLY A 128 -10.18 18.71 -8.20
N SER A 129 -9.91 18.24 -9.42
CA SER A 129 -9.83 16.82 -9.73
C SER A 129 -8.75 16.56 -10.78
N THR A 130 -8.35 15.30 -10.91
CA THR A 130 -7.44 14.82 -11.96
C THR A 130 -8.23 14.25 -13.13
N TYR A 131 -7.56 14.03 -14.28
CA TYR A 131 -8.18 13.43 -15.48
C TYR A 131 -9.50 14.10 -15.92
N ASN A 132 -9.60 15.42 -15.71
CA ASN A 132 -10.81 16.21 -16.01
C ASN A 132 -12.11 15.63 -15.41
N GLY A 133 -12.00 14.99 -14.24
CA GLY A 133 -13.15 14.45 -13.49
C GLY A 133 -13.76 13.18 -14.09
N GLN A 134 -13.07 12.52 -15.04
CA GLN A 134 -13.53 11.27 -15.67
C GLN A 134 -13.85 10.17 -14.65
N TRP A 135 -13.24 10.24 -13.47
CA TRP A 135 -13.28 9.23 -12.43
C TRP A 135 -14.00 9.69 -11.16
N ASP A 136 -14.64 10.86 -11.16
CA ASP A 136 -15.29 11.43 -9.96
C ASP A 136 -16.63 10.72 -9.58
N GLY A 137 -17.04 9.71 -10.35
CA GLY A 137 -18.31 9.00 -10.17
C GLY A 137 -18.34 8.07 -8.95
N TRP A 138 -19.55 7.74 -8.49
CA TRP A 138 -19.76 6.68 -7.51
C TRP A 138 -20.00 5.33 -8.19
N TYR A 139 -19.22 4.32 -7.82
CA TYR A 139 -19.25 2.99 -8.46
C TYR A 139 -20.07 1.95 -7.70
N GLY A 140 -20.71 2.38 -6.61
CA GLY A 140 -21.64 1.53 -5.86
C GLY A 140 -20.97 0.45 -5.00
N PRO A 141 -21.74 -0.15 -4.08
CA PRO A 141 -21.31 -1.33 -3.34
C PRO A 141 -21.48 -2.61 -4.18
N SER A 142 -20.64 -2.83 -5.19
CA SER A 142 -20.65 -4.10 -5.92
C SER A 142 -20.16 -5.28 -5.06
N GLY A 143 -20.71 -6.48 -5.28
CA GLY A 143 -20.16 -7.72 -4.71
C GLY A 143 -20.53 -8.01 -3.24
N ARG A 144 -21.55 -7.33 -2.69
CA ARG A 144 -22.02 -7.54 -1.30
C ARG A 144 -23.17 -8.53 -1.13
N GLU A 145 -23.65 -9.12 -2.21
CA GLU A 145 -24.86 -9.96 -2.23
C GLU A 145 -24.63 -11.42 -1.80
N TRP A 146 -23.39 -11.80 -1.51
CA TRP A 146 -23.02 -13.17 -1.18
C TRP A 146 -23.14 -13.47 0.31
N VAL A 147 -23.52 -14.72 0.62
CA VAL A 147 -23.49 -15.24 1.99
C VAL A 147 -22.04 -15.25 2.47
N TYR A 148 -21.79 -14.62 3.61
CA TYR A 148 -20.46 -14.57 4.20
C TYR A 148 -20.10 -15.89 4.88
N ASP A 149 -19.07 -16.58 4.38
CA ASP A 149 -18.62 -17.86 4.90
C ASP A 149 -17.79 -17.71 6.18
N VAL A 150 -18.47 -17.62 7.31
CA VAL A 150 -17.85 -17.57 8.65
C VAL A 150 -17.05 -18.84 8.95
N GLY A 151 -17.50 -20.00 8.43
CA GLY A 151 -16.82 -21.28 8.62
C GLY A 151 -15.48 -21.29 7.92
N GLY A 152 -15.42 -20.81 6.68
CA GLY A 152 -14.19 -20.62 5.91
C GLY A 152 -13.20 -19.67 6.59
N VAL A 153 -13.67 -18.58 7.21
CA VAL A 153 -12.81 -17.65 7.96
C VAL A 153 -12.20 -18.31 9.20
N ILE A 154 -13.01 -18.96 10.04
CA ILE A 154 -12.54 -19.65 11.25
C ILE A 154 -11.61 -20.81 10.87
N GLY A 155 -12.01 -21.56 9.85
CA GLY A 155 -11.28 -22.71 9.33
C GLY A 155 -10.09 -22.35 8.45
N SER A 156 -9.83 -21.08 8.14
CA SER A 156 -8.72 -20.65 7.29
C SER A 156 -7.36 -21.00 7.90
N THR A 157 -6.29 -20.97 7.09
CA THR A 157 -4.92 -21.17 7.57
C THR A 157 -4.55 -20.16 8.66
N ALA A 158 -4.87 -18.87 8.47
CA ALA A 158 -4.68 -17.85 9.49
C ALA A 158 -5.57 -18.09 10.73
N GLY A 159 -6.84 -18.42 10.53
CA GLY A 159 -7.81 -18.67 11.60
C GLY A 159 -7.38 -19.80 12.54
N ARG A 160 -6.94 -20.94 11.99
CA ARG A 160 -6.39 -22.06 12.76
C ARG A 160 -5.10 -21.69 13.47
N ALA A 161 -4.23 -20.92 12.82
CA ALA A 161 -2.96 -20.51 13.42
C ALA A 161 -3.16 -19.62 14.65
N VAL A 162 -4.04 -18.63 14.54
CA VAL A 162 -4.44 -17.74 15.65
C VAL A 162 -5.19 -18.51 16.74
N ALA A 163 -6.05 -19.47 16.38
CA ALA A 163 -6.74 -20.31 17.35
C ALA A 163 -5.78 -21.15 18.21
N SER A 164 -4.67 -21.64 17.63
CA SER A 164 -3.69 -22.47 18.34
C SER A 164 -2.99 -21.75 19.50
N ILE A 165 -2.99 -20.42 19.50
CA ILE A 165 -2.42 -19.59 20.58
C ILE A 165 -3.50 -18.96 21.47
N GLY A 166 -4.74 -19.46 21.39
CA GLY A 166 -5.84 -19.05 22.27
C GLY A 166 -6.52 -17.74 21.89
N LEU A 167 -6.34 -17.24 20.66
CA LEU A 167 -6.88 -15.96 20.19
C LEU A 167 -8.01 -16.10 19.16
N SER A 168 -8.70 -17.24 19.14
CA SER A 168 -9.82 -17.46 18.22
C SER A 168 -11.02 -16.56 18.51
N LEU A 169 -11.71 -16.12 17.47
CA LEU A 169 -12.97 -15.38 17.57
C LEU A 169 -14.17 -16.31 17.41
N SER A 170 -15.28 -16.00 18.09
CA SER A 170 -16.55 -16.69 17.89
C SER A 170 -17.20 -16.29 16.55
N ALA A 171 -18.05 -17.17 16.02
CA ALA A 171 -18.80 -16.90 14.80
C ALA A 171 -19.65 -15.61 14.93
N ASP A 172 -20.28 -15.39 16.08
CA ASP A 172 -21.09 -14.19 16.34
C ASP A 172 -20.23 -12.93 16.38
N ARG A 173 -19.03 -13.01 16.96
CA ARG A 173 -18.10 -11.87 16.96
C ARG A 173 -17.64 -11.54 15.55
N ILE A 174 -17.34 -12.54 14.72
CA ILE A 174 -16.96 -12.34 13.32
C ILE A 174 -18.10 -11.65 12.54
N ARG A 175 -19.35 -12.08 12.73
CA ARG A 175 -20.52 -11.43 12.10
C ARG A 175 -20.69 -9.99 12.56
N ALA A 176 -20.58 -9.74 13.87
CA ALA A 176 -20.67 -8.39 14.43
C ALA A 176 -19.57 -7.47 13.88
N LEU A 177 -18.32 -7.94 13.80
CA LEU A 177 -17.21 -7.18 13.24
C LEU A 177 -17.43 -6.82 11.77
N ARG A 178 -17.94 -7.76 10.99
CA ARG A 178 -18.27 -7.50 9.58
C ARG A 178 -19.35 -6.44 9.44
N GLU A 179 -20.39 -6.51 10.26
CA GLU A 179 -21.48 -5.53 10.26
C GLU A 179 -20.99 -4.14 10.70
N ASP A 180 -20.17 -4.08 11.74
CA ASP A 180 -19.60 -2.85 12.29
C ASP A 180 -18.61 -2.18 11.33
N ALA A 181 -17.85 -2.96 10.55
CA ALA A 181 -16.89 -2.48 9.57
C ALA A 181 -17.54 -2.07 8.24
N MET A 182 -18.81 -2.44 8.01
CA MET A 182 -19.49 -2.16 6.76
C MET A 182 -19.76 -0.66 6.58
N ILE A 183 -19.34 -0.11 5.45
CA ILE A 183 -19.68 1.27 5.07
C ILE A 183 -21.15 1.32 4.64
N LYS A 184 -21.92 2.13 5.37
CA LYS A 184 -23.33 2.44 5.12
C LYS A 184 -23.43 3.90 4.67
N CYS A 185 -23.88 4.13 3.45
CA CYS A 185 -24.08 5.47 2.90
C CYS A 185 -25.49 5.97 3.25
N PRO A 186 -25.67 7.20 3.74
CA PRO A 186 -26.99 7.80 3.80
C PRO A 186 -27.56 8.01 2.38
N PRO A 187 -28.89 8.10 2.22
CA PRO A 187 -29.47 8.47 0.93
C PRO A 187 -29.05 9.88 0.54
N ARG A 188 -28.85 10.10 -0.77
CA ARG A 188 -28.58 11.43 -1.31
C ARG A 188 -29.74 12.38 -1.05
N ASN A 189 -29.43 13.58 -0.58
CA ASN A 189 -30.38 14.68 -0.48
C ASN A 189 -30.29 15.54 -1.74
N ASP A 190 -31.31 15.43 -2.61
CA ASP A 190 -31.40 16.17 -3.87
C ASP A 190 -31.44 17.70 -3.72
N SER A 191 -31.72 18.20 -2.52
CA SER A 191 -31.72 19.65 -2.24
C SER A 191 -30.31 20.20 -2.01
N LEU A 192 -29.31 19.35 -1.81
CA LEU A 192 -27.91 19.74 -1.67
C LEU A 192 -27.24 19.83 -3.05
N PRO A 193 -26.25 20.74 -3.21
CA PRO A 193 -25.52 20.86 -4.46
C PRO A 193 -24.77 19.56 -4.79
N LEU A 194 -24.62 19.26 -6.07
CA LEU A 194 -23.70 18.20 -6.50
C LEU A 194 -22.27 18.62 -6.19
N CYS A 195 -21.43 17.66 -5.78
CA CYS A 195 -20.00 17.90 -5.74
C CYS A 195 -19.42 17.87 -7.15
N ARG A 196 -18.84 18.99 -7.58
CA ARG A 196 -18.15 19.14 -8.86
C ARG A 196 -16.83 19.86 -8.59
N PRO A 197 -15.79 19.13 -8.13
CA PRO A 197 -14.61 19.75 -7.54
C PRO A 197 -13.77 20.56 -8.54
N LEU A 198 -13.93 20.33 -9.85
CA LEU A 198 -13.38 21.19 -10.92
C LEU A 198 -14.06 22.56 -11.03
N GLN A 199 -15.29 22.71 -10.55
CA GLN A 199 -16.06 23.96 -10.61
C GLN A 199 -15.99 24.73 -9.29
N ALA A 200 -16.16 24.02 -8.17
CA ALA A 200 -16.17 24.58 -6.83
C ALA A 200 -15.78 23.52 -5.79
N PRO A 201 -15.20 23.91 -4.64
CA PRO A 201 -14.86 22.95 -3.60
C PRO A 201 -16.09 22.27 -2.99
N CYS A 202 -15.87 21.09 -2.41
CA CYS A 202 -16.89 20.32 -1.72
C CYS A 202 -16.53 20.13 -0.24
N LEU A 203 -17.56 19.99 0.59
CA LEU A 203 -17.41 19.77 2.02
C LEU A 203 -18.35 18.64 2.47
N PHE A 204 -17.81 17.66 3.19
CA PHE A 204 -18.55 16.49 3.67
C PHE A 204 -18.32 16.27 5.16
N ASN A 205 -19.31 15.71 5.85
CA ASN A 205 -19.12 15.08 7.15
C ASN A 205 -18.91 13.58 6.92
N VAL A 206 -17.67 13.11 6.95
CA VAL A 206 -17.31 11.72 6.59
C VAL A 206 -17.71 10.69 7.64
N ARG A 207 -18.12 11.12 8.84
CA ARG A 207 -18.71 10.23 9.85
C ARG A 207 -20.16 9.90 9.52
N GLU A 208 -20.93 10.90 9.14
CA GLU A 208 -22.37 10.78 8.81
C GLU A 208 -22.60 10.36 7.36
N ASP A 209 -21.75 10.85 6.46
CA ASP A 209 -21.77 10.59 5.02
C ASP A 209 -20.40 10.07 4.55
N PRO A 210 -20.05 8.80 4.87
CA PRO A 210 -18.78 8.20 4.49
C PRO A 210 -18.61 7.99 2.98
N CYS A 211 -19.67 8.22 2.20
CA CYS A 211 -19.70 8.04 0.74
C CYS A 211 -19.68 9.38 0.00
N GLU A 212 -19.66 10.49 0.72
CA GLU A 212 -19.43 11.83 0.18
C GLU A 212 -20.43 12.24 -0.91
N ASP A 213 -21.69 11.87 -0.72
CA ASP A 213 -22.76 12.10 -1.69
C ASP A 213 -23.56 13.39 -1.39
N ASN A 214 -23.45 13.90 -0.16
CA ASN A 214 -24.18 15.05 0.35
C ASN A 214 -23.22 16.23 0.58
N ASN A 215 -23.03 17.07 -0.44
CA ASN A 215 -22.16 18.24 -0.32
C ASN A 215 -22.77 19.33 0.57
N LEU A 216 -22.13 19.60 1.70
CA LEU A 216 -22.57 20.53 2.74
C LEU A 216 -21.92 21.92 2.63
N ILE A 217 -21.20 22.22 1.54
CA ILE A 217 -20.42 23.45 1.36
C ILE A 217 -21.24 24.73 1.60
N ASN A 218 -22.48 24.79 1.09
CA ASN A 218 -23.37 25.96 1.23
C ASN A 218 -23.95 26.10 2.63
N LYS A 219 -24.02 24.99 3.39
CA LYS A 219 -24.57 24.97 4.75
C LYS A 219 -23.55 25.42 5.80
N TYR A 220 -22.26 25.16 5.55
CA TYR A 220 -21.17 25.49 6.48
C TYR A 220 -20.03 26.27 5.79
N PRO A 221 -20.30 27.46 5.23
CA PRO A 221 -19.30 28.23 4.48
C PRO A 221 -18.12 28.69 5.36
N SER A 222 -18.36 28.99 6.64
CA SER A 222 -17.31 29.36 7.58
C SER A 222 -16.33 28.22 7.85
N LEU A 223 -16.83 26.99 7.99
CA LEU A 223 -16.02 25.79 8.18
C LEU A 223 -15.21 25.47 6.91
N ALA A 224 -15.84 25.58 5.74
CA ALA A 224 -15.13 25.43 4.47
C ALA A 224 -13.96 26.42 4.34
N SER A 225 -14.19 27.68 4.73
CA SER A 225 -13.15 28.71 4.73
C SER A 225 -12.03 28.41 5.72
N GLU A 226 -12.36 27.86 6.89
CA GLU A 226 -11.36 27.42 7.87
C GLU A 226 -10.47 26.29 7.32
N LEU A 227 -11.07 25.25 6.75
CA LEU A 227 -10.33 24.13 6.17
C LEU A 227 -9.48 24.57 4.97
N GLN A 228 -9.99 25.47 4.15
CA GLN A 228 -9.20 26.07 3.07
C GLN A 228 -8.02 26.89 3.61
N ALA A 229 -8.21 27.66 4.69
CA ALA A 229 -7.12 28.40 5.33
C ALA A 229 -6.04 27.47 5.91
N ARG A 230 -6.44 26.32 6.48
CA ARG A 230 -5.51 25.27 6.94
C ARG A 230 -4.70 24.69 5.78
N LEU A 231 -5.33 24.37 4.64
CA LEU A 231 -4.64 23.94 3.43
C LEU A 231 -3.60 24.97 2.97
N ARG A 232 -3.98 26.24 2.88
CA ARG A 232 -3.04 27.31 2.50
C ARG A 232 -1.86 27.40 3.45
N LYS A 233 -2.09 27.26 4.76
CA LYS A 233 -1.02 27.26 5.77
C LYS A 233 -0.06 26.08 5.58
N LEU A 234 -0.58 24.88 5.32
CA LEU A 234 0.27 23.71 5.01
C LEU A 234 1.03 23.90 3.69
N ASN A 235 0.42 24.54 2.70
CA ASN A 235 1.10 24.80 1.42
C ASN A 235 2.30 25.75 1.57
N THR A 236 2.34 26.61 2.60
CA THR A 236 3.50 27.49 2.84
C THR A 236 4.79 26.75 3.19
N THR A 237 4.69 25.49 3.62
CA THR A 237 5.84 24.63 3.93
C THR A 237 6.13 23.61 2.81
N ALA A 238 5.36 23.64 1.72
CA ALA A 238 5.55 22.71 0.62
C ALA A 238 6.87 22.97 -0.11
N VAL A 239 7.51 21.87 -0.55
CA VAL A 239 8.68 21.91 -1.42
C VAL A 239 8.21 21.65 -2.85
N LEU A 240 8.87 22.28 -3.83
CA LEU A 240 8.51 22.10 -5.24
C LEU A 240 8.58 20.62 -5.65
N PRO A 241 7.63 20.13 -6.47
CA PRO A 241 7.67 18.77 -6.99
C PRO A 241 9.00 18.48 -7.72
N GLY A 242 9.62 17.35 -7.39
CA GLY A 242 10.89 16.91 -7.97
C GLY A 242 10.77 16.23 -9.33
N ASN A 243 9.66 16.45 -10.06
CA ASN A 243 9.40 15.81 -11.35
C ASN A 243 10.43 16.26 -12.40
N VAL A 244 11.15 15.30 -12.98
CA VAL A 244 12.12 15.53 -14.05
C VAL A 244 11.68 14.79 -15.34
N PRO A 245 12.09 15.26 -16.52
CA PRO A 245 11.84 14.54 -17.77
C PRO A 245 12.45 13.13 -17.75
N TRP A 246 11.86 12.23 -18.54
CA TRP A 246 12.38 10.89 -18.75
C TRP A 246 13.85 10.91 -19.20
N ASP A 247 14.69 10.16 -18.49
CA ASP A 247 16.08 9.98 -18.91
C ASP A 247 16.19 8.82 -19.90
N SER A 248 16.49 9.14 -21.16
CA SER A 248 16.67 8.13 -22.21
C SER A 248 17.75 7.08 -21.90
N ARG A 249 18.70 7.37 -20.99
CA ARG A 249 19.72 6.41 -20.53
C ARG A 249 19.10 5.30 -19.69
N ALA A 250 17.92 5.51 -19.12
CA ALA A 250 17.20 4.49 -18.36
C ALA A 250 16.62 3.37 -19.24
N ASN A 251 16.65 3.50 -20.58
CA ASN A 251 16.08 2.48 -21.47
C ASN A 251 16.71 1.09 -21.18
N PRO A 252 15.90 0.09 -20.76
CA PRO A 252 16.37 -1.27 -20.46
C PRO A 252 17.11 -1.93 -21.62
N ASP A 253 16.89 -1.52 -22.87
CA ASP A 253 17.68 -2.00 -24.00
C ASP A 253 19.19 -1.78 -23.79
N TYR A 254 19.60 -0.75 -23.05
CA TYR A 254 21.02 -0.53 -22.74
C TYR A 254 21.56 -1.38 -21.58
N TRP A 255 20.68 -2.13 -20.90
CA TRP A 255 20.94 -2.79 -19.62
C TRP A 255 20.44 -4.24 -19.62
N ASP A 256 20.71 -4.97 -20.70
CA ASP A 256 20.31 -6.38 -20.87
C ASP A 256 18.81 -6.61 -20.59
N HIS A 257 17.98 -5.67 -21.07
CA HIS A 257 16.54 -5.65 -20.90
C HIS A 257 16.08 -5.67 -19.42
N THR A 258 16.92 -5.15 -18.53
CA THR A 258 16.67 -5.06 -17.08
C THR A 258 16.63 -3.61 -16.62
N TRP A 259 15.65 -3.26 -15.78
CA TRP A 259 15.65 -1.96 -15.09
C TRP A 259 16.74 -1.95 -14.02
N THR A 260 17.69 -1.01 -14.15
CA THR A 260 18.85 -0.92 -13.25
C THR A 260 19.18 0.51 -12.89
N ASN A 261 20.05 0.70 -11.89
CA ASN A 261 20.62 2.00 -11.56
C ASN A 261 21.67 2.39 -12.60
N PHE A 262 21.20 2.99 -13.70
CA PHE A 262 22.03 3.40 -14.83
C PHE A 262 23.00 4.54 -14.50
N ASP A 263 22.66 5.42 -13.56
CA ASP A 263 23.47 6.61 -13.27
C ASP A 263 24.76 6.30 -12.50
N LEU A 264 24.71 5.34 -11.56
CA LEU A 264 25.92 4.83 -10.88
C LEU A 264 26.85 4.11 -11.85
N ILE A 265 26.28 3.34 -12.78
CA ILE A 265 27.05 2.61 -13.78
C ILE A 265 27.64 3.58 -14.80
N TYR A 266 26.89 4.60 -15.26
CA TYR A 266 27.36 5.58 -16.23
C TYR A 266 28.56 6.39 -15.72
N LYS A 267 28.56 6.81 -14.45
CA LYS A 267 29.66 7.59 -13.86
C LYS A 267 30.95 6.78 -13.71
N ASN A 268 30.85 5.47 -13.45
CA ASN A 268 32.02 4.59 -13.32
C ASN A 268 32.55 4.06 -14.66
N ASN A 269 31.75 4.12 -15.73
CA ASN A 269 32.02 3.40 -16.99
C ASN A 269 31.75 4.26 -18.24
N SER A 270 32.01 5.57 -18.17
CA SER A 270 31.76 6.51 -19.28
C SER A 270 32.44 6.13 -20.60
N ARG A 271 33.53 5.35 -20.58
CA ARG A 271 34.17 4.77 -21.79
C ARG A 271 33.41 3.57 -22.38
N THR A 272 32.83 2.71 -21.56
CA THR A 272 32.22 1.44 -21.99
C THR A 272 30.83 1.62 -22.62
N ILE A 273 30.15 2.74 -22.39
CA ILE A 273 28.81 2.99 -22.94
C ILE A 273 28.87 3.49 -24.40
N GLU A 274 29.86 4.33 -24.74
CA GLU A 274 30.10 4.69 -26.16
C GLU A 274 30.54 3.48 -26.99
N GLU A 275 31.34 2.59 -26.39
CA GLU A 275 31.72 1.31 -27.01
C GLU A 275 30.53 0.37 -27.20
N ARG A 276 29.64 0.23 -26.20
CA ARG A 276 28.40 -0.57 -26.33
C ARG A 276 27.42 0.02 -27.33
N ARG A 277 27.32 1.35 -27.42
CA ARG A 277 26.52 2.04 -28.46
C ARG A 277 27.08 1.82 -29.86
N ARG A 278 28.40 1.81 -30.01
CA ARG A 278 29.08 1.43 -31.26
C ARG A 278 28.82 -0.04 -31.60
N GLN A 279 29.02 -0.95 -30.64
CA GLN A 279 28.78 -2.37 -30.82
C GLN A 279 27.33 -2.69 -31.16
N LYS A 280 26.32 -2.01 -30.58
CA LYS A 280 24.90 -2.18 -30.99
C LYS A 280 24.57 -1.61 -32.36
N LYS A 281 25.29 -0.58 -32.82
CA LYS A 281 25.16 -0.06 -34.20
C LYS A 281 25.82 -0.98 -35.23
N GLU A 282 26.87 -1.69 -34.85
CA GLU A 282 27.65 -2.58 -35.73
C GLU A 282 27.13 -4.04 -35.70
N ALA A 283 26.62 -4.51 -34.56
CA ALA A 283 26.04 -5.83 -34.40
C ALA A 283 24.53 -5.79 -34.66
N GLY A 284 24.15 -5.88 -35.93
CA GLY A 284 22.83 -6.38 -36.28
C GLY A 284 22.65 -7.77 -35.66
N SER A 285 21.77 -7.86 -34.65
CA SER A 285 21.19 -9.08 -34.06
C SER A 285 22.10 -10.33 -33.99
N LEU A 286 22.75 -10.59 -32.85
CA LEU A 286 23.07 -11.94 -32.36
C LEU A 286 23.31 -11.95 -30.84
N PRO A 287 23.01 -13.07 -30.13
CA PRO A 287 22.80 -13.11 -28.69
C PRO A 287 24.10 -13.40 -27.92
N LEU A 288 24.19 -12.91 -26.68
CA LEU A 288 25.35 -13.16 -25.82
C LEU A 288 24.95 -13.69 -24.43
N ALA A 289 25.85 -14.53 -23.93
CA ALA A 289 25.68 -15.54 -22.90
C ALA A 289 25.67 -15.00 -21.46
N HIS A 290 25.01 -15.76 -20.58
CA HIS A 290 24.98 -15.60 -19.13
C HIS A 290 26.35 -15.90 -18.48
N GLU A 291 26.83 -15.00 -17.63
CA GLU A 291 27.79 -15.32 -16.55
C GLU A 291 27.17 -14.97 -15.20
N ASP A 292 26.85 -16.00 -14.41
CA ASP A 292 26.37 -15.87 -13.04
C ASP A 292 27.54 -15.64 -12.08
N ARG A 293 27.47 -14.58 -11.27
CA ARG A 293 28.29 -14.45 -10.05
C ARG A 293 27.39 -14.33 -8.82
N ILE A 294 27.28 -15.43 -8.09
CA ILE A 294 26.57 -15.54 -6.82
C ILE A 294 27.50 -15.07 -5.69
N LEU A 295 27.14 -14.01 -4.99
CA LEU A 295 27.75 -13.62 -3.70
C LEU A 295 26.93 -14.23 -2.55
N ARG A 296 27.59 -15.00 -1.67
CA ARG A 296 26.98 -15.55 -0.44
C ARG A 296 27.31 -14.65 0.75
N PHE A 297 26.30 -14.32 1.56
CA PHE A 297 26.46 -13.62 2.85
C PHE A 297 25.84 -14.44 3.99
N SER A 298 26.47 -14.37 5.16
CA SER A 298 26.13 -15.08 6.40
C SER A 298 25.14 -14.27 7.23
N ASN A 299 24.12 -14.93 7.79
CA ASN A 299 23.10 -14.33 8.65
C ASN A 299 23.27 -14.82 10.09
N ASP A 300 23.51 -13.88 11.00
CA ASP A 300 23.16 -13.94 12.42
C ASP A 300 22.58 -12.57 12.76
N VAL A 301 21.32 -12.50 13.23
CA VAL A 301 20.72 -11.68 14.31
C VAL A 301 19.18 -11.84 14.24
N SER A 302 18.55 -11.98 15.41
CA SER A 302 17.14 -12.18 15.71
C SER A 302 16.38 -10.86 15.94
N GLU A 303 15.33 -10.61 15.14
CA GLU A 303 14.06 -9.89 15.42
C GLU A 303 13.50 -9.35 14.09
N TYR A 304 12.30 -9.76 13.70
CA TYR A 304 11.72 -9.46 12.39
C TYR A 304 10.45 -8.62 12.53
N LEU A 305 10.51 -7.37 12.05
CA LEU A 305 9.33 -6.54 11.77
C LEU A 305 8.83 -6.89 10.36
N PHE A 306 7.59 -7.37 10.25
CA PHE A 306 6.94 -7.66 8.97
C PHE A 306 5.96 -6.54 8.63
N LEU A 307 6.31 -5.72 7.64
CA LEU A 307 5.32 -4.90 6.93
C LEU A 307 4.87 -5.71 5.71
N ILE A 308 3.56 -5.87 5.54
CA ILE A 308 2.99 -6.38 4.28
C ILE A 308 2.31 -5.19 3.61
N VAL A 309 2.85 -4.77 2.47
CA VAL A 309 2.24 -3.80 1.55
C VAL A 309 2.34 -4.42 0.16
N ASP A 310 1.19 -4.70 -0.45
CA ASP A 310 0.97 -5.18 -1.83
C ASP A 310 2.00 -6.17 -2.39
N ASP A 311 1.66 -7.47 -2.42
CA ASP A 311 2.45 -8.59 -2.97
C ASP A 311 3.93 -8.74 -2.49
N TYR A 312 4.44 -7.83 -1.65
CA TYR A 312 5.80 -7.85 -1.12
C TYR A 312 5.80 -8.08 0.39
N VAL A 313 6.55 -9.10 0.82
CA VAL A 313 6.84 -9.36 2.23
C VAL A 313 8.12 -8.62 2.58
N TYR A 314 8.02 -7.54 3.35
CA TYR A 314 9.20 -6.86 3.88
C TYR A 314 9.68 -7.60 5.12
N THR A 315 10.90 -8.14 5.05
CA THR A 315 11.57 -8.77 6.19
C THR A 315 12.68 -7.83 6.64
N GLY A 316 12.41 -7.04 7.68
CA GLY A 316 13.45 -6.21 8.29
C GLY A 316 14.45 -7.10 9.03
N GLY A 317 15.68 -7.18 8.51
CA GLY A 317 16.87 -7.56 9.28
C GLY A 317 17.83 -6.37 9.28
N GLU A 318 18.31 -5.95 10.45
CA GLU A 318 19.30 -4.87 10.53
C GLU A 318 20.59 -5.29 9.80
N THR A 319 20.95 -4.60 8.73
CA THR A 319 22.30 -4.65 8.17
C THR A 319 22.94 -3.28 8.35
N ARG A 320 23.92 -3.18 9.26
CA ARG A 320 24.71 -1.96 9.44
C ARG A 320 25.83 -1.94 8.39
N VAL A 321 25.74 -1.00 7.45
CA VAL A 321 26.85 -0.70 6.53
C VAL A 321 27.61 0.50 7.07
N TYR A 322 28.93 0.33 7.27
CA TYR A 322 29.81 1.40 7.73
C TYR A 322 30.70 1.87 6.59
N GLU A 323 30.50 3.10 6.12
CA GLU A 323 31.34 3.71 5.08
C GLU A 323 31.55 5.19 5.41
N ASN A 324 32.81 5.65 5.40
CA ASN A 324 33.20 7.05 5.61
C ASN A 324 32.60 7.74 6.86
N GLY A 325 32.54 7.04 7.99
CA GLY A 325 32.16 7.63 9.28
C GLY A 325 30.68 8.00 9.41
N ARG A 326 29.81 7.52 8.52
CA ARG A 326 28.35 7.67 8.61
C ARG A 326 27.67 6.30 8.68
N TYR A 327 26.67 6.19 9.55
CA TYR A 327 25.78 5.04 9.59
C TYR A 327 24.68 5.25 8.55
N SER A 328 24.43 4.25 7.71
CA SER A 328 23.26 4.21 6.83
C SER A 328 22.43 2.98 7.14
N LEU A 329 21.13 3.19 7.37
CA LEU A 329 20.17 2.11 7.60
C LEU A 329 19.76 1.54 6.24
N ALA A 330 20.17 0.31 5.93
CA ALA A 330 19.70 -0.41 4.75
C ALA A 330 18.52 -1.29 5.15
N LEU A 331 17.31 -0.98 4.66
CA LEU A 331 16.18 -1.90 4.71
C LEU A 331 16.40 -2.97 3.64
N ASN A 332 16.51 -4.23 4.07
CA ASN A 332 16.76 -5.35 3.17
C ASN A 332 15.43 -5.85 2.59
N VAL A 333 15.33 -5.95 1.26
CA VAL A 333 14.19 -6.59 0.57
C VAL A 333 14.60 -8.03 0.29
N SER A 334 14.13 -8.99 1.09
CA SER A 334 14.47 -10.41 0.88
C SER A 334 13.31 -11.20 0.25
N LYS A 335 13.59 -11.69 -0.98
CA LYS A 335 12.94 -12.79 -1.74
C LYS A 335 11.52 -12.61 -2.31
N ARG A 336 11.46 -12.80 -3.64
CA ARG A 336 10.30 -13.31 -4.39
C ARG A 336 10.15 -14.81 -4.08
N PHE A 337 9.00 -15.26 -3.60
CA PHE A 337 8.69 -16.70 -3.60
C PHE A 337 8.29 -17.08 -5.03
N GLU A 338 9.10 -17.91 -5.69
CA GLU A 338 8.65 -18.57 -6.92
C GLU A 338 7.55 -19.58 -6.59
N PRO A 339 6.51 -19.71 -7.42
CA PRO A 339 5.48 -20.70 -7.22
C PRO A 339 6.07 -22.11 -7.35
N TYR A 340 5.72 -22.95 -6.39
CA TYR A 340 6.04 -24.38 -6.34
C TYR A 340 5.49 -25.07 -7.60
N GLU A 341 6.37 -25.53 -8.49
CA GLU A 341 5.97 -26.42 -9.59
C GLU A 341 5.49 -27.76 -9.02
N SER A 342 4.27 -28.14 -9.38
CA SER A 342 3.68 -29.45 -9.11
C SER A 342 4.38 -30.53 -9.94
N PRO A 343 4.66 -31.74 -9.41
CA PRO A 343 5.22 -32.82 -10.20
C PRO A 343 4.11 -33.46 -11.03
N TYR A 344 3.99 -33.09 -12.29
CA TYR A 344 3.35 -33.94 -13.30
C TYR A 344 4.41 -34.32 -14.34
N GLU A 345 4.49 -35.63 -14.54
CA GLU A 345 5.47 -36.34 -15.37
C GLU A 345 5.54 -35.79 -16.80
N LEU A 346 6.75 -35.38 -17.20
CA LEU A 346 7.13 -35.21 -18.59
C LEU A 346 7.29 -36.60 -19.22
N LEU A 347 6.22 -37.09 -19.87
CA LEU A 347 6.37 -38.05 -20.95
C LEU A 347 6.88 -37.31 -22.18
N SER A 348 8.11 -37.69 -22.56
CA SER A 348 8.76 -37.31 -23.80
C SER A 348 7.93 -37.79 -25.00
N GLU A 349 7.55 -36.87 -25.89
CA GLU A 349 7.37 -37.22 -27.30
C GLU A 349 7.67 -35.99 -28.18
N THR A 350 8.82 -36.07 -28.82
CA THR A 350 9.25 -35.22 -29.92
C THR A 350 8.31 -35.41 -31.12
N THR A 351 7.59 -34.36 -31.52
CA THR A 351 7.13 -34.22 -32.90
C THR A 351 7.20 -32.75 -33.33
N THR A 352 8.09 -32.51 -34.29
CA THR A 352 8.12 -31.32 -35.15
C THR A 352 6.85 -31.24 -35.99
N SER A 353 6.11 -30.12 -35.90
CA SER A 353 5.35 -29.61 -37.04
C SER A 353 5.24 -28.08 -37.00
N THR A 354 5.75 -27.48 -38.06
CA THR A 354 5.52 -26.10 -38.51
C THR A 354 4.06 -25.91 -38.89
N ILE A 355 3.35 -24.93 -38.29
CA ILE A 355 2.12 -24.36 -38.86
C ILE A 355 2.11 -22.84 -38.65
N GLU A 356 1.76 -22.16 -39.74
CA GLU A 356 1.85 -20.73 -40.05
C GLU A 356 0.96 -19.81 -39.21
N HIS A 357 1.43 -18.55 -39.07
CA HIS A 357 0.64 -17.41 -38.60
C HIS A 357 -0.56 -17.12 -39.52
N ARG A 358 -1.75 -16.95 -38.93
CA ARG A 358 -2.76 -16.01 -39.44
C ARG A 358 -3.34 -15.17 -38.31
N HIS A 359 -3.14 -13.87 -38.45
CA HIS A 359 -3.94 -12.83 -37.83
C HIS A 359 -5.38 -12.93 -38.33
N ASP A 360 -6.35 -12.86 -37.42
CA ASP A 360 -7.66 -12.30 -37.74
C ASP A 360 -8.23 -11.57 -36.53
N CYS A 361 -8.52 -10.29 -36.77
CA CYS A 361 -9.14 -9.34 -35.85
C CYS A 361 -10.58 -9.13 -36.36
N PRO A 362 -11.63 -9.37 -35.58
CA PRO A 362 -12.96 -8.90 -35.95
C PRO A 362 -13.19 -7.52 -35.31
N LYS A 363 -13.42 -6.53 -36.17
CA LYS A 363 -14.17 -5.32 -35.83
C LYS A 363 -15.61 -5.70 -35.53
N GLN A 364 -16.16 -5.18 -34.43
CA GLN A 364 -17.44 -4.46 -34.40
C GLN A 364 -17.50 -3.56 -33.18
#